data_AF-A0AAN4WNV8-F1
#
_entry.id   AF-A0AAN4WNV8-F1
#
_cell.length_a   1.000
_cell.length_b   1.000
_cell.length_c   1.000
_cell.angle_alpha   90.00
_cell.angle_beta   90.00
_cell.angle_gamma   90.00
#
_symmetry.space_group_name_H-M   'P 1'
#
loop_
_entity.id
_entity.type
_entity.pdbx_description
1 polymer ?
#
loop_
_entity_poly.entity_id
_entity_poly.type
_entity_poly.pdbx_seq_one_letter_code
_entity_poly.pdbx_strand_id
1 'polypeptide(L)'
;METRIINSSNFNQNFKKLLKIKKGRGIANGRLCIESIKLKDKAEFVILLISSLKSIIGITYKILFWEEDVKIEKFLELNFPNKRYEKVLSYKNGKQAGAIFIDDGILDISFLKSILNNHFNFEMAKEPSQNLRVQISVNLDNIIILLDIYDDRGFDIYYIPVFP
;
A
#
# COMPACT_ATOMS: atom_id res chain seq x y z
N MET A 1 10.13 -10.62 -17.64
CA MET A 1 9.41 -10.67 -16.36
C MET A 1 7.97 -10.92 -16.74
N GLU A 2 7.49 -12.16 -16.65
CA GLU A 2 6.18 -12.60 -17.21
C GLU A 2 4.99 -12.28 -16.30
N THR A 3 5.19 -11.52 -15.22
CA THR A 3 4.13 -11.23 -14.25
C THR A 3 3.23 -10.12 -14.78
N ARG A 4 2.06 -10.50 -15.31
CA ARG A 4 1.04 -9.54 -15.78
C ARG A 4 0.31 -8.83 -14.65
N ILE A 5 0.18 -9.48 -13.49
CA ILE A 5 -0.58 -8.97 -12.35
C ILE A 5 0.17 -9.27 -11.05
N ILE A 6 0.37 -8.26 -10.21
CA ILE A 6 0.81 -8.42 -8.83
C ILE A 6 -0.42 -8.56 -7.93
N ASN A 7 -0.41 -9.58 -7.08
CA ASN A 7 -1.44 -9.88 -6.07
C ASN A 7 -0.81 -10.41 -4.78
N SER A 8 -1.62 -10.77 -3.76
CA SER A 8 -1.13 -11.22 -2.45
C SER A 8 -0.06 -12.31 -2.55
N SER A 9 -0.27 -13.28 -3.45
CA SER A 9 0.59 -14.46 -3.61
C SER A 9 2.01 -14.14 -4.10
N ASN A 10 2.20 -13.04 -4.84
CA ASN A 10 3.47 -12.73 -5.51
C ASN A 10 4.05 -11.35 -5.14
N PHE A 11 3.33 -10.54 -4.37
CA PHE A 11 3.71 -9.17 -4.04
C PHE A 11 5.10 -9.07 -3.43
N ASN A 12 5.38 -9.84 -2.37
CA ASN A 12 6.66 -9.79 -1.67
C ASN A 12 7.84 -10.18 -2.56
N GLN A 13 7.66 -11.15 -3.46
CA GLN A 13 8.70 -11.56 -4.38
C GLN A 13 9.03 -10.44 -5.36
N ASN A 14 8.01 -9.81 -5.94
CA ASN A 14 8.17 -8.69 -6.88
C ASN A 14 8.76 -7.47 -6.18
N PHE A 15 8.24 -7.08 -5.02
CA PHE A 15 8.73 -5.94 -4.25
C PHE A 15 10.21 -6.12 -3.85
N LYS A 16 10.60 -7.31 -3.35
CA LYS A 16 12.01 -7.59 -3.02
C LYS A 16 12.93 -7.54 -4.24
N LYS A 17 12.48 -8.03 -5.40
CA LYS A 17 13.26 -7.94 -6.65
C LYS A 17 13.53 -6.47 -7.01
N LEU A 18 12.52 -5.62 -6.92
CA LEU A 18 12.65 -4.19 -7.22
C LEU A 18 13.62 -3.48 -6.28
N LEU A 19 13.54 -3.77 -4.98
CA LEU A 19 14.47 -3.20 -3.99
C LEU A 19 15.91 -3.67 -4.19
N LYS A 20 16.12 -4.95 -4.54
CA LYS A 20 17.46 -5.52 -4.78
C LYS A 20 18.11 -4.93 -6.03
N ILE A 21 17.31 -4.72 -7.07
CA ILE A 21 17.78 -4.13 -8.32
C ILE A 21 17.58 -2.63 -8.21
N LYS A 22 18.44 -1.94 -7.42
CA LYS A 22 18.41 -0.47 -7.26
C LYS A 22 18.44 0.21 -8.64
N LYS A 23 17.26 0.53 -9.21
CA LYS A 23 17.08 0.98 -10.62
C LYS A 23 17.19 -0.16 -11.65
N GLY A 24 16.36 -1.19 -11.54
CA GLY A 24 16.32 -2.26 -12.55
C GLY A 24 16.10 -1.73 -13.97
N ARG A 25 16.75 -2.39 -14.93
CA ARG A 25 16.64 -2.04 -16.35
C ARG A 25 15.17 -2.09 -16.76
N GLY A 26 14.64 -0.97 -17.27
CA GLY A 26 13.25 -0.86 -17.69
C GLY A 26 12.25 -0.51 -16.58
N ILE A 27 12.67 -0.16 -15.36
CA ILE A 27 11.77 0.31 -14.30
C ILE A 27 11.98 1.81 -14.08
N ALA A 28 10.94 2.61 -14.31
CA ALA A 28 10.95 4.01 -13.90
C ALA A 28 10.63 4.08 -12.40
N ASN A 29 11.32 4.95 -11.67
CA ASN A 29 11.13 5.11 -10.23
C ASN A 29 11.29 6.57 -9.84
N GLY A 30 10.67 6.93 -8.72
CA GLY A 30 10.76 8.26 -8.15
C GLY A 30 10.43 8.24 -6.67
N ARG A 31 10.61 9.39 -6.04
CA ARG A 31 10.16 9.67 -4.68
C ARG A 31 9.31 10.93 -4.73
N LEU A 32 8.13 10.87 -4.12
CA LEU A 32 7.29 12.04 -3.94
C LEU A 32 7.41 12.50 -2.49
N CYS A 33 7.91 13.72 -2.31
CA CYS A 33 7.92 14.41 -1.02
C CYS A 33 6.58 15.12 -0.84
N ILE A 34 5.90 14.81 0.26
CA ILE A 34 4.61 15.39 0.66
C ILE A 34 4.69 16.06 2.03
N GLU A 35 5.89 16.27 2.57
CA GLU A 35 6.11 16.90 3.88
C GLU A 35 5.43 18.27 3.99
N SER A 36 5.44 19.05 2.91
CA SER A 36 4.79 20.36 2.83
C SER A 36 3.26 20.29 2.70
N ILE A 37 2.68 19.12 2.45
CA ILE A 37 1.22 18.94 2.37
C ILE A 37 0.66 18.85 3.78
N LYS A 38 -0.43 19.57 4.05
CA LYS A 38 -1.12 19.50 5.34
C LYS A 38 -1.58 18.08 5.60
N LEU A 39 -1.44 17.62 6.84
CA LEU A 39 -1.79 16.25 7.24
C LEU A 39 -3.14 15.76 6.69
N LYS A 40 -4.19 16.58 6.84
CA LYS A 40 -5.55 16.26 6.38
C LYS A 40 -5.67 16.04 4.86
N ASP A 41 -4.73 16.56 4.09
CA ASP A 41 -4.73 16.54 2.63
C ASP A 41 -3.74 15.47 2.08
N LYS A 42 -2.90 14.85 2.94
CA LYS A 42 -1.92 13.82 2.52
C LYS A 42 -2.60 12.56 1.98
N ALA A 43 -3.63 12.06 2.68
CA ALA A 43 -4.41 10.91 2.22
C ALA A 43 -5.13 11.21 0.90
N GLU A 44 -5.74 12.39 0.77
CA GLU A 44 -6.42 12.83 -0.45
C GLU A 44 -5.47 12.92 -1.64
N PHE A 45 -4.23 13.37 -1.44
CA PHE A 45 -3.22 13.40 -2.50
C PHE A 45 -2.93 12.01 -3.07
N VAL A 46 -2.73 11.00 -2.21
CA VAL A 46 -2.47 9.63 -2.64
C VAL A 46 -3.70 9.04 -3.34
N ILE A 47 -4.91 9.29 -2.81
CA ILE A 47 -6.16 8.85 -3.43
C ILE A 47 -6.32 9.47 -4.81
N LEU A 48 -6.08 10.77 -4.95
CA LEU A 48 -6.15 11.49 -6.22
C LEU A 48 -5.16 10.90 -7.24
N LEU A 49 -3.92 10.62 -6.81
CA LEU A 49 -2.91 9.99 -7.65
C LEU A 49 -3.41 8.66 -8.22
N ILE A 50 -3.92 7.77 -7.38
CA ILE A 50 -4.39 6.44 -7.81
C ILE A 50 -5.69 6.55 -8.63
N SER A 51 -6.60 7.43 -8.22
CA SER A 51 -7.90 7.66 -8.90
C SER A 51 -7.74 8.27 -10.29
N SER A 52 -6.62 8.97 -10.55
CA SER A 52 -6.30 9.53 -11.87
C SER A 52 -5.86 8.47 -12.89
N LEU A 53 -5.54 7.26 -12.44
CA LEU A 53 -5.10 6.17 -13.30
C LEU A 53 -6.29 5.58 -14.08
N LYS A 54 -6.10 5.40 -15.39
CA LYS A 54 -7.07 4.74 -16.27
C LYS A 54 -6.75 3.25 -16.37
N SER A 55 -7.77 2.45 -16.61
CA SER A 55 -7.64 0.99 -16.84
C SER A 55 -7.03 0.22 -15.68
N ILE A 56 -7.47 0.51 -14.45
CA ILE A 56 -7.10 -0.33 -13.29
C ILE A 56 -7.79 -1.69 -13.46
N ILE A 57 -6.99 -2.75 -13.54
CA ILE A 57 -7.44 -4.14 -13.65
C ILE A 57 -7.32 -4.91 -12.32
N GLY A 58 -6.64 -4.32 -11.34
CA GLY A 58 -6.58 -4.85 -9.98
C GLY A 58 -5.68 -4.02 -9.07
N ILE A 59 -5.98 -4.02 -7.78
CA ILE A 59 -5.22 -3.32 -6.74
C ILE A 59 -4.92 -4.30 -5.61
N THR A 60 -3.68 -4.29 -5.15
CA THR A 60 -3.25 -5.07 -3.99
C THR A 60 -2.68 -4.15 -2.95
N TYR A 61 -3.24 -4.23 -1.74
CA TYR A 61 -2.73 -3.55 -0.57
C TYR A 61 -1.96 -4.54 0.27
N LYS A 62 -0.76 -4.13 0.69
CA LYS A 62 -0.02 -4.77 1.77
C LYS A 62 0.06 -3.80 2.91
N ILE A 63 -0.56 -4.15 4.03
CA ILE A 63 -0.53 -3.35 5.24
C ILE A 63 0.40 -4.06 6.22
N LEU A 64 1.50 -3.37 6.53
CA LEU A 64 2.40 -3.74 7.61
C LEU A 64 1.93 -3.05 8.88
N PHE A 65 1.96 -3.73 10.01
CA PHE A 65 1.49 -3.16 11.27
C PHE A 65 2.37 -3.56 12.46
N TRP A 66 2.49 -2.63 13.42
CA TRP A 66 3.18 -2.84 14.71
C TRP A 66 2.20 -2.76 15.88
N GLU A 67 1.05 -3.39 15.69
CA GLU A 67 -0.08 -3.43 16.61
C GLU A 67 -0.46 -4.89 16.87
N GLU A 68 -1.19 -5.16 17.94
CA GLU A 68 -1.75 -6.50 18.17
C GLU A 68 -2.66 -6.90 17.01
N ASP A 69 -2.50 -8.14 16.52
CA ASP A 69 -3.31 -8.69 15.41
C ASP A 69 -4.81 -8.43 15.63
N VAL A 70 -5.31 -8.67 16.85
CA VAL A 70 -6.72 -8.47 17.22
C VAL A 70 -7.21 -7.04 16.99
N LYS A 71 -6.35 -6.03 17.19
CA LYS A 71 -6.71 -4.61 16.96
C LYS A 71 -6.91 -4.34 15.47
N ILE A 72 -6.05 -4.91 14.62
CA ILE A 72 -6.12 -4.76 13.16
C ILE A 72 -7.31 -5.54 12.59
N GLU A 73 -7.51 -6.78 13.03
CA GLU A 73 -8.60 -7.64 12.56
C GLU A 73 -9.96 -7.04 12.93
N LYS A 74 -10.15 -6.59 14.18
CA LYS A 74 -11.38 -5.89 14.59
C LYS A 74 -11.63 -4.62 13.80
N PHE A 75 -10.58 -3.84 13.51
CA PHE A 75 -10.71 -2.64 12.69
C PHE A 75 -11.25 -2.99 11.29
N LEU A 76 -10.71 -4.04 10.65
CA LEU A 76 -11.19 -4.48 9.34
C LEU A 76 -12.61 -5.03 9.40
N GLU A 77 -12.91 -5.89 10.37
CA GLU A 77 -14.23 -6.51 10.52
C GLU A 77 -15.34 -5.47 10.76
N LEU A 78 -15.08 -4.47 11.60
CA LEU A 78 -16.08 -3.46 11.97
C LEU A 78 -16.27 -2.41 10.87
N ASN A 79 -15.19 -1.96 10.24
CA ASN A 79 -15.28 -0.86 9.27
C ASN A 79 -15.45 -1.36 7.83
N PHE A 80 -15.01 -2.58 7.54
CA PHE A 80 -14.96 -3.17 6.20
C PHE A 80 -15.37 -4.66 6.22
N PRO A 81 -16.56 -5.02 6.71
CA PRO A 81 -16.99 -6.42 6.91
C PRO A 81 -16.99 -7.26 5.62
N ASN A 82 -17.08 -6.61 4.47
CA ASN A 82 -17.08 -7.28 3.16
C ASN A 82 -15.68 -7.41 2.55
N LYS A 83 -14.64 -6.82 3.15
CA LYS A 83 -13.27 -6.96 2.66
C LYS A 83 -12.64 -8.24 3.16
N ARG A 84 -12.24 -9.08 2.21
CA ARG A 84 -11.44 -10.28 2.49
C ARG A 84 -9.98 -9.87 2.58
N TYR A 85 -9.31 -10.33 3.62
CA TYR A 85 -7.89 -10.13 3.81
C TYR A 85 -7.20 -11.47 4.08
N GLU A 86 -5.92 -11.55 3.71
CA GLU A 86 -5.04 -12.67 4.00
C GLU A 86 -3.98 -12.21 5.00
N LYS A 87 -4.03 -12.71 6.23
CA LYS A 87 -2.96 -12.48 7.22
C LYS A 87 -1.81 -13.43 6.94
N VAL A 88 -0.66 -12.87 6.57
CA VAL A 88 0.55 -13.65 6.23
C VAL A 88 1.57 -13.66 7.35
N LEU A 89 1.54 -12.68 8.25
CA LEU A 89 2.44 -12.57 9.40
C LEU A 89 1.72 -11.94 10.59
N SER A 90 1.92 -12.53 11.77
CA SER A 90 1.51 -11.92 13.04
C SER A 90 2.57 -10.96 13.57
N TYR A 91 2.13 -9.91 14.26
CA TYR A 91 3.02 -9.00 14.96
C TYR A 91 3.73 -9.69 16.13
N LYS A 92 5.03 -9.41 16.32
CA LYS A 92 5.85 -9.99 17.41
C LYS A 92 6.56 -8.91 18.22
N ASN A 93 5.82 -8.04 18.90
CA ASN A 93 6.33 -7.07 19.90
C ASN A 93 7.68 -6.42 19.52
N GLY A 94 7.70 -5.72 18.38
CA GLY A 94 8.86 -5.01 17.87
C GLY A 94 9.88 -5.86 17.10
N LYS A 95 9.88 -7.20 17.23
CA LYS A 95 10.79 -8.09 16.47
C LYS A 95 10.41 -8.20 15.00
N GLN A 96 9.12 -8.13 14.70
CA GLN A 96 8.57 -8.30 13.36
C GLN A 96 7.22 -7.59 13.26
N ALA A 97 7.03 -6.82 12.20
CA ALA A 97 5.72 -6.29 11.83
C ALA A 97 4.78 -7.43 11.42
N GLY A 98 3.53 -7.35 11.84
CA GLY A 98 2.47 -8.13 11.23
C GLY A 98 2.23 -7.66 9.79
N ALA A 99 1.61 -8.52 8.99
CA ALA A 99 1.32 -8.21 7.60
C ALA A 99 0.03 -8.88 7.13
N ILE A 100 -0.81 -8.08 6.48
CA ILE A 100 -2.01 -8.54 5.77
C ILE A 100 -1.95 -8.09 4.31
N PHE A 101 -2.60 -8.86 3.45
CA PHE A 101 -2.87 -8.52 2.07
C PHE A 101 -4.37 -8.39 1.81
N ILE A 102 -4.74 -7.46 0.94
CA ILE A 102 -6.09 -7.30 0.42
C ILE A 102 -5.96 -7.11 -1.09
N ASP A 103 -6.65 -7.95 -1.86
CA ASP A 103 -6.74 -7.86 -3.31
C ASP A 103 -8.14 -7.38 -3.69
N ASP A 104 -8.22 -6.27 -4.43
CA ASP A 104 -9.45 -5.70 -4.96
C ASP A 104 -9.40 -5.62 -6.49
N GLY A 105 -10.56 -5.75 -7.15
CA GLY A 105 -10.68 -5.52 -8.59
C GLY A 105 -10.81 -4.05 -8.97
N ILE A 106 -11.24 -3.20 -8.04
CA ILE A 106 -11.49 -1.76 -8.24
C ILE A 106 -10.97 -0.95 -7.06
N LEU A 107 -10.74 0.35 -7.25
CA LEU A 107 -10.35 1.25 -6.16
C LEU A 107 -11.52 1.50 -5.20
N ASP A 108 -11.36 1.01 -3.96
CA ASP A 108 -12.21 1.37 -2.83
C ASP A 108 -11.64 2.60 -2.11
N ILE A 109 -12.17 3.77 -2.45
CA ILE A 109 -11.72 5.07 -1.92
C ILE A 109 -11.94 5.14 -0.40
N SER A 110 -13.05 4.59 0.11
CA SER A 110 -13.38 4.65 1.54
C SER A 110 -12.36 3.85 2.35
N PHE A 111 -12.05 2.64 1.88
CA PHE A 111 -11.03 1.81 2.49
C PHE A 111 -9.66 2.45 2.45
N LEU A 112 -9.21 2.88 1.27
CA LEU A 112 -7.89 3.49 1.12
C LEU A 112 -7.75 4.73 2.01
N LYS A 113 -8.77 5.60 2.05
CA LYS A 113 -8.78 6.78 2.91
C LYS A 113 -8.64 6.42 4.38
N SER A 114 -9.38 5.41 4.85
CA SER A 114 -9.32 4.97 6.24
C SER A 114 -7.93 4.45 6.62
N ILE A 115 -7.32 3.62 5.78
CA ILE A 115 -5.98 3.08 5.99
C ILE A 115 -4.92 4.19 5.99
N LEU A 116 -4.97 5.11 5.02
CA LEU A 116 -4.02 6.22 4.92
C LEU A 116 -4.16 7.21 6.09
N ASN A 117 -5.39 7.51 6.52
CA ASN A 117 -5.60 8.36 7.68
C ASN A 117 -4.98 7.75 8.93
N ASN A 118 -5.19 6.46 9.19
CA ASN A 118 -4.56 5.77 10.32
C ASN A 118 -3.03 5.82 10.25
N HIS A 119 -2.45 5.59 9.07
CA HIS A 119 -1.00 5.68 8.84
C HIS A 119 -0.45 7.09 9.12
N PHE A 120 -0.98 8.12 8.44
CA PHE A 120 -0.43 9.48 8.56
C PHE A 120 -0.70 10.11 9.93
N ASN A 121 -1.85 9.80 10.54
CA ASN A 121 -2.18 10.31 11.86
C ASN A 121 -1.29 9.70 12.95
N PHE A 122 -0.79 8.47 12.78
CA PHE A 122 0.13 7.85 13.72
C PHE A 122 1.44 8.62 13.83
N GLU A 123 2.05 8.98 12.72
CA GLU A 123 3.28 9.79 12.68
C GLU A 123 3.10 11.15 13.37
N MET A 124 1.86 11.66 13.40
CA MET A 124 1.49 12.96 13.96
C MET A 124 0.79 12.89 15.32
N ALA A 125 0.70 11.69 15.92
CA ALA A 125 0.00 11.44 17.17
C ALA A 125 -1.45 11.98 17.22
N LYS A 126 -2.25 11.72 16.18
CA LYS A 126 -3.68 12.10 16.09
C LYS A 126 -4.58 10.89 15.95
N GLU A 127 -5.83 11.00 16.38
CA GLU A 127 -6.84 9.95 16.18
C GLU A 127 -7.65 10.17 14.88
N PRO A 128 -8.08 9.09 14.18
CA PRO A 128 -7.74 7.69 14.43
C PRO A 128 -6.27 7.39 14.11
N SER A 129 -5.62 6.60 14.97
CA SER A 129 -4.19 6.30 14.90
C SER A 129 -3.90 4.80 14.95
N GLN A 130 -3.16 4.28 13.97
CA GLN A 130 -2.60 2.94 14.03
C GLN A 130 -1.19 2.93 13.47
N ASN A 131 -0.28 2.21 14.13
CA ASN A 131 1.09 2.05 13.64
C ASN A 131 1.13 1.15 12.39
N LEU A 132 0.89 1.76 11.23
CA LEU A 132 0.78 1.09 9.93
C LEU A 132 1.85 1.59 8.97
N ARG A 133 2.22 0.76 8.01
CA ARG A 133 2.89 1.15 6.77
C ARG A 133 2.14 0.53 5.60
N VAL A 134 1.94 1.31 4.54
CA VAL A 134 1.04 0.93 3.44
C VAL A 134 1.85 0.80 2.16
N GLN A 135 1.81 -0.39 1.57
CA GLN A 135 2.37 -0.63 0.24
C GLN A 135 1.23 -1.00 -0.71
N ILE A 136 1.21 -0.41 -1.90
CA ILE A 136 0.10 -0.55 -2.85
C ILE A 136 0.67 -1.00 -4.19
N SER A 137 0.06 -2.00 -4.80
CA SER A 137 0.26 -2.34 -6.21
C SER A 137 -1.01 -2.00 -6.98
N VAL A 138 -0.87 -1.25 -8.07
CA VAL A 138 -1.94 -0.97 -9.02
C VAL A 138 -1.54 -1.61 -10.34
N ASN A 139 -2.32 -2.60 -10.77
CA ASN A 139 -2.14 -3.28 -12.04
C ASN A 139 -2.96 -2.53 -13.10
N LEU A 140 -2.29 -2.09 -14.16
CA LEU A 140 -2.87 -1.58 -15.39
C LEU A 140 -2.53 -2.54 -16.54
N ASP A 141 -3.14 -2.36 -17.70
CA ASP A 141 -2.97 -3.26 -18.86
C ASP A 141 -1.49 -3.54 -19.22
N ASN A 142 -0.65 -2.51 -19.23
CA ASN A 142 0.74 -2.58 -19.70
C ASN A 142 1.76 -2.13 -18.64
N ILE A 143 1.31 -1.72 -17.45
CA ILE A 143 2.16 -1.15 -16.41
C ILE A 143 1.63 -1.59 -15.05
N ILE A 144 2.54 -1.98 -14.16
CA ILE A 144 2.26 -2.12 -12.74
C ILE A 144 2.91 -0.96 -12.00
N ILE A 145 2.13 -0.29 -11.16
CA ILE A 145 2.60 0.81 -10.33
C ILE A 145 2.67 0.33 -8.89
N LEU A 146 3.84 0.45 -8.27
CA LEU A 146 4.01 0.16 -6.85
C LEU A 146 4.26 1.45 -6.08
N LEU A 147 3.53 1.63 -4.99
CA LEU A 147 3.73 2.72 -4.03
C LEU A 147 4.18 2.11 -2.70
N ASP A 148 5.20 2.70 -2.09
CA ASP A 148 5.67 2.35 -0.75
C ASP A 148 5.59 3.59 0.14
N ILE A 149 4.50 3.69 0.89
CA ILE A 149 4.18 4.82 1.76
C ILE A 149 4.75 4.51 3.14
N TYR A 150 5.98 4.98 3.36
CA TYR A 150 6.83 4.56 4.47
C TYR A 150 6.75 5.48 5.68
N ASP A 151 6.43 6.76 5.50
CA ASP A 151 6.21 7.75 6.56
C ASP A 151 5.33 8.91 6.06
N ASP A 152 5.13 9.93 6.89
CA ASP A 152 4.31 11.08 6.56
C ASP A 152 5.01 12.11 5.64
N ARG A 153 6.29 11.95 5.34
CA ARG A 153 7.07 12.90 4.52
C ARG A 153 7.04 12.54 3.05
N GLY A 154 6.72 11.30 2.70
CA GLY A 154 6.73 10.88 1.30
C GLY A 154 6.49 9.40 1.07
N PHE A 155 6.60 9.03 -0.20
CA PHE A 155 6.56 7.64 -0.64
C PHE A 155 7.44 7.43 -1.86
N ASP A 156 7.97 6.22 -1.97
CA ASP A 156 8.65 5.77 -3.18
C ASP A 156 7.60 5.23 -4.16
N ILE A 157 7.79 5.50 -5.45
CA ILE A 157 6.92 5.03 -6.53
C ILE A 157 7.73 4.34 -7.62
N TYR A 158 7.21 3.23 -8.13
CA TYR A 158 7.85 2.42 -9.17
C TYR A 158 6.84 2.12 -10.28
N TYR A 159 7.27 2.24 -11.53
CA TYR A 159 6.50 1.89 -12.72
C TYR A 159 7.21 0.75 -13.43
N ILE A 160 6.51 -0.37 -13.58
CA ILE A 160 7.04 -1.62 -14.09
C ILE A 160 6.28 -1.95 -15.38
N PRO A 161 6.91 -1.81 -16.56
CA PRO A 161 6.31 -2.22 -17.81
C PRO A 161 6.03 -3.72 -17.82
N VAL A 162 4.83 -4.08 -18.27
CA VAL A 162 4.42 -5.46 -18.55
C VAL A 162 4.58 -5.64 -20.05
N PHE A 163 5.64 -6.33 -20.46
CA PHE A 163 5.83 -6.68 -21.87
C PHE A 163 5.05 -7.96 -22.19
N PRO A 164 4.36 -8.03 -23.34
CA PRO A 164 3.68 -9.23 -23.80
C PRO A 164 4.63 -10.41 -24.04
#